data_AF-A0A957KZ92-F1
#
_entry.id   AF-A0A957KZ92-F1
#
_cell.length_a   1.000
_cell.length_b   1.000
_cell.length_c   1.000
_cell.angle_alpha   90.00
_cell.angle_beta   90.00
_cell.angle_gamma   90.00
#
_symmetry.space_group_name_H-M   'P 1'
#
loop_
_entity.id
_entity.type
_entity.pdbx_description
1 polymer ?
#
loop_
_entity_poly.entity_id
_entity_poly.type
_entity_poly.pdbx_seq_one_letter_code
_entity_poly.pdbx_strand_id
1 'polypeptide(L)'
;MESQFPATTPQPAGDWYDIIDLVTGSVDSPHSKRAYSRALIDFIDWYEAHDRPVFTKQTINSYRQYLLGLGKSRSSINQALSAIRKLASEAADNGLVSPTLAYGVERVKGVRQEGVRAGNWLTKAEAEKLINTPVYRWHQEE
;
A
#
# COMPACT_ATOMS: atom_id res chain seq x y z
N MET A 1 6.87 -24.46 43.92
CA MET A 1 6.79 -23.11 43.34
C MET A 1 6.58 -23.27 41.85
N GLU A 2 5.33 -23.52 41.45
CA GLU A 2 4.91 -23.44 40.04
C GLU A 2 5.09 -22.00 39.56
N SER A 3 6.00 -21.77 38.61
CA SER A 3 5.98 -20.55 37.79
C SER A 3 5.17 -20.85 36.53
N GLN A 4 3.90 -20.49 36.61
CA GLN A 4 2.94 -20.56 35.51
C GLN A 4 3.27 -19.41 34.53
N PHE A 5 3.91 -19.72 33.41
CA PHE A 5 4.04 -18.79 32.29
C PHE A 5 2.65 -18.59 31.66
N PRO A 6 2.25 -17.36 31.29
CA PRO A 6 0.94 -17.14 30.71
C PRO A 6 0.83 -17.85 29.37
N ALA A 7 -0.27 -18.60 29.22
CA ALA A 7 -0.61 -19.38 28.05
C ALA A 7 -0.49 -18.56 26.76
N THR A 8 0.30 -19.06 25.81
CA THR A 8 0.19 -18.71 24.40
C THR A 8 -1.26 -18.98 23.97
N THR A 9 -2.05 -17.93 23.87
CA THR A 9 -3.40 -18.03 23.31
C THR A 9 -3.22 -18.42 21.83
N PRO A 10 -3.88 -19.48 21.34
CA PRO A 10 -3.84 -19.80 19.93
C PRO A 10 -4.49 -18.65 19.16
N GLN A 11 -3.66 -17.93 18.40
CA GLN A 11 -4.10 -16.89 17.48
C GLN A 11 -4.93 -17.57 16.37
N PRO A 12 -6.14 -17.11 16.04
CA PRO A 12 -6.94 -17.75 15.00
C PRO A 12 -6.17 -17.72 13.67
N ALA A 13 -6.15 -18.87 12.99
CA ALA A 13 -5.53 -19.05 11.68
C ALA A 13 -6.34 -18.30 10.62
N GLY A 14 -6.02 -17.03 10.38
CA GLY A 14 -6.39 -16.30 9.18
C GLY A 14 -5.13 -15.98 8.40
N ASP A 15 -5.10 -16.32 7.11
CA ASP A 15 -3.96 -15.98 6.27
C ASP A 15 -4.02 -14.49 5.91
N TRP A 16 -2.86 -13.84 5.76
CA TRP A 16 -2.81 -12.46 5.28
C TRP A 16 -3.49 -12.32 3.91
N TYR A 17 -3.44 -13.37 3.08
CA TYR A 17 -4.10 -13.41 1.78
C TYR A 17 -5.63 -13.36 1.88
N ASP A 18 -6.24 -14.00 2.90
CA ASP A 18 -7.68 -13.90 3.13
C ASP A 18 -8.11 -12.46 3.43
N ILE A 19 -7.32 -11.75 4.24
CA ILE A 19 -7.58 -10.34 4.55
C ILE A 19 -7.34 -9.45 3.32
N ILE A 20 -6.36 -9.76 2.47
CA ILE A 20 -6.14 -9.04 1.20
C ILE A 20 -7.35 -9.16 0.27
N ASP A 21 -7.97 -10.34 0.19
CA ASP A 21 -9.18 -10.55 -0.61
C ASP A 21 -10.35 -9.72 -0.07
N LEU A 22 -10.52 -9.62 1.25
CA LEU A 22 -11.53 -8.73 1.87
C LEU A 22 -11.26 -7.25 1.57
N VAL A 23 -10.02 -6.79 1.72
CA VAL A 23 -9.61 -5.40 1.46
C VAL A 23 -9.85 -5.02 0.00
N THR A 24 -9.51 -5.90 -0.93
CA THR A 24 -9.66 -5.66 -2.37
C THR A 24 -11.10 -5.86 -2.83
N GLY A 25 -11.86 -6.75 -2.20
CA GLY A 25 -13.30 -6.93 -2.42
C GLY A 25 -14.11 -5.67 -2.09
N SER A 26 -13.70 -4.92 -1.06
CA SER A 26 -14.38 -3.74 -0.54
C SER A 26 -13.99 -2.40 -1.21
N VAL A 27 -13.24 -2.41 -2.33
CA VAL A 27 -13.02 -1.21 -3.16
C VAL A 27 -13.70 -1.38 -4.52
N ASP A 28 -14.43 -0.38 -5.00
CA ASP A 28 -15.27 -0.53 -6.20
C ASP A 28 -14.47 -0.50 -7.51
N SER A 29 -13.44 0.36 -7.58
CA SER A 29 -12.68 0.58 -8.81
C SER A 29 -11.74 -0.60 -9.13
N PRO A 30 -11.79 -1.18 -10.34
CA PRO A 30 -10.87 -2.22 -10.78
C PRO A 30 -9.39 -1.80 -10.71
N HIS A 31 -9.11 -0.51 -10.95
CA HIS A 31 -7.75 0.04 -10.84
C HIS A 31 -7.29 0.09 -9.38
N SER A 32 -8.19 0.50 -8.47
CA SER A 32 -7.90 0.49 -7.03
C SER A 32 -7.69 -0.93 -6.50
N LYS A 33 -8.50 -1.90 -6.95
CA LYS A 33 -8.31 -3.34 -6.64
C LYS A 33 -6.91 -3.81 -6.99
N ARG A 34 -6.48 -3.58 -8.24
CA ARG A 34 -5.14 -3.97 -8.72
C ARG A 34 -4.03 -3.27 -7.95
N ALA A 35 -4.15 -1.97 -7.72
CA ALA A 35 -3.15 -1.20 -7.00
C ALA A 35 -3.01 -1.65 -5.54
N TYR A 36 -4.13 -1.88 -4.85
CA TYR A 36 -4.15 -2.34 -3.46
C TYR A 36 -3.62 -3.76 -3.36
N SER A 37 -4.14 -4.69 -4.17
CA SER A 37 -3.65 -6.07 -4.23
C SER A 37 -2.15 -6.12 -4.42
N ARG A 38 -1.62 -5.39 -5.41
CA ARG A 38 -0.18 -5.35 -5.65
C ARG A 38 0.60 -4.81 -4.46
N ALA A 39 0.17 -3.69 -3.88
CA ALA A 39 0.87 -3.07 -2.77
C ALA A 39 0.86 -3.91 -1.49
N LEU A 40 -0.22 -4.65 -1.25
CA LEU A 40 -0.36 -5.54 -0.10
C LEU A 40 0.47 -6.81 -0.27
N ILE A 41 0.44 -7.43 -1.45
CA ILE A 41 1.31 -8.56 -1.77
C ILE A 41 2.79 -8.17 -1.62
N ASP A 42 3.21 -7.05 -2.21
CA ASP A 42 4.58 -6.54 -2.07
C ASP A 42 4.98 -6.32 -0.60
N PHE A 43 4.04 -5.90 0.25
CA PHE A 43 4.26 -5.74 1.68
C PHE A 43 4.38 -7.09 2.40
N ILE A 44 3.51 -8.06 2.10
CA ILE A 44 3.57 -9.40 2.70
C ILE A 44 4.86 -10.11 2.30
N ASP A 45 5.26 -10.06 1.03
CA ASP A 45 6.53 -10.62 0.56
C ASP A 45 7.72 -10.03 1.34
N TRP A 46 7.73 -8.70 1.52
CA TRP A 46 8.74 -8.03 2.35
C TRP A 46 8.65 -8.46 3.82
N TYR A 47 7.44 -8.53 4.39
CA TYR A 47 7.18 -8.88 5.78
C TYR A 47 7.63 -10.30 6.11
N GLU A 48 7.37 -11.25 5.21
CA GLU A 48 7.81 -12.64 5.33
C GLU A 48 9.33 -12.79 5.20
N ALA A 49 9.95 -12.03 4.29
CA ALA A 49 11.41 -12.00 4.14
C ALA A 49 12.16 -11.40 5.35
N HIS A 50 11.46 -10.76 6.29
CA HIS A 50 12.03 -10.12 7.48
C HIS A 50 11.59 -10.81 8.78
N ASP A 51 11.36 -12.12 8.76
CA ASP A 51 10.99 -12.95 9.91
C ASP A 51 9.63 -12.59 10.55
N ARG A 52 8.70 -12.04 9.76
CA ARG A 52 7.33 -11.70 10.20
C ARG A 52 7.30 -10.90 11.51
N PRO A 53 7.94 -9.72 11.57
CA PRO A 53 8.04 -8.94 12.79
C PRO A 53 6.66 -8.49 13.24
N VAL A 54 6.41 -8.31 14.54
CA VAL A 54 5.07 -7.94 15.04
C VAL A 54 4.45 -6.79 14.23
N PHE A 55 3.20 -6.96 13.77
CA PHE A 55 2.50 -5.99 12.93
C PHE A 55 2.19 -4.69 13.71
N THR A 56 3.14 -3.76 13.68
CA THR A 56 3.12 -2.52 14.46
C THR A 56 3.43 -1.30 13.60
N LYS A 57 3.19 -0.11 14.14
CA LYS A 57 3.62 1.16 13.54
C LYS A 57 5.12 1.17 13.20
N GLN A 58 5.96 0.54 14.00
CA GLN A 58 7.40 0.46 13.76
C GLN A 58 7.69 -0.36 12.49
N THR A 59 7.07 -1.52 12.34
CA THR A 59 7.20 -2.38 11.16
C THR A 59 6.81 -1.65 9.88
N ILE A 60 5.69 -0.92 9.89
CA ILE A 60 5.26 -0.15 8.71
C ILE A 60 6.21 1.01 8.42
N ASN A 61 6.79 1.64 9.45
CA ASN A 61 7.82 2.66 9.25
C ASN A 61 9.10 2.07 8.65
N SER A 62 9.51 0.85 9.04
CA SER A 62 10.64 0.14 8.43
C SER A 62 10.35 -0.16 6.96
N TYR A 63 9.16 -0.67 6.64
CA TYR A 63 8.75 -0.89 5.24
C TYR A 63 8.75 0.41 4.43
N ARG A 64 8.27 1.51 5.01
CA ARG A 64 8.33 2.84 4.39
C ARG A 64 9.76 3.26 4.06
N GLN A 65 10.72 3.01 4.96
CA GLN A 65 12.14 3.31 4.71
C GLN A 65 12.71 2.40 3.62
N TYR A 66 12.34 1.12 3.61
CA TYR A 66 12.70 0.20 2.54
C TYR A 66 12.23 0.70 1.17
N LEU A 67 10.97 1.12 1.03
CA LEU A 67 10.44 1.68 -0.22
C LEU A 67 11.16 2.98 -0.65
N LEU A 68 11.56 3.81 0.31
CA LEU A 68 12.38 5.00 0.03
C LEU A 68 13.78 4.61 -0.48
N GLY A 69 14.41 3.60 0.12
CA GLY A 69 15.69 3.05 -0.32
C GLY A 69 15.63 2.45 -1.73
N LEU A 70 14.49 1.89 -2.12
CA LEU A 70 14.22 1.44 -3.49
C LEU A 70 13.94 2.57 -4.49
N GLY A 71 13.91 3.84 -4.05
CA GLY A 71 13.63 4.97 -4.92
C GLY A 71 12.17 5.07 -5.40
N LYS A 72 11.21 4.45 -4.69
CA LYS A 72 9.79 4.56 -5.04
C LYS A 72 9.30 6.00 -4.89
N SER A 73 8.40 6.42 -5.79
CA SER A 73 7.82 7.76 -5.73
C SER A 73 7.02 7.95 -4.44
N ARG A 74 6.97 9.19 -3.92
CA ARG A 74 6.20 9.52 -2.71
C ARG A 74 4.72 9.16 -2.86
N SER A 75 4.15 9.35 -4.05
CA SER A 75 2.77 8.96 -4.37
C SER A 75 2.58 7.44 -4.29
N SER A 76 3.49 6.65 -4.87
CA SER A 76 3.44 5.18 -4.81
C SER A 76 3.55 4.69 -3.37
N ILE A 77 4.46 5.27 -2.57
CA ILE A 77 4.59 4.93 -1.14
C ILE A 77 3.31 5.27 -0.38
N ASN A 78 2.73 6.45 -0.62
CA ASN A 78 1.50 6.85 0.06
C ASN A 78 0.29 5.99 -0.31
N GLN A 79 0.22 5.52 -1.56
CA GLN A 79 -0.80 4.54 -2.00
C GLN A 79 -0.63 3.20 -1.28
N ALA A 80 0.60 2.68 -1.22
CA ALA A 80 0.89 1.44 -0.49
C ALA A 80 0.55 1.56 1.01
N LEU A 81 0.93 2.68 1.65
CA LEU A 81 0.58 2.93 3.05
C LEU A 81 -0.92 3.04 3.27
N SER A 82 -1.68 3.58 2.32
CA SER A 82 -3.15 3.63 2.42
C SER A 82 -3.77 2.23 2.32
N ALA A 83 -3.25 1.36 1.46
CA ALA A 83 -3.68 -0.04 1.40
C ALA A 83 -3.37 -0.77 2.71
N ILE A 84 -2.16 -0.61 3.26
CA ILE A 84 -1.76 -1.22 4.55
C ILE A 84 -2.61 -0.74 5.72
N ARG A 85 -2.99 0.55 5.75
CA ARG A 85 -3.90 1.06 6.79
C ARG A 85 -5.28 0.38 6.73
N LYS A 86 -5.78 0.11 5.52
CA LYS A 86 -7.03 -0.66 5.34
C LYS A 86 -6.86 -2.14 5.69
N LEU A 87 -5.72 -2.74 5.37
CA LEU A 87 -5.38 -4.10 5.83
C LEU A 87 -5.41 -4.19 7.36
N ALA A 88 -4.89 -3.18 8.06
CA ALA A 88 -4.86 -3.16 9.51
C ALA A 88 -6.26 -3.17 10.14
N SER A 89 -7.19 -2.36 9.61
CA SER A 89 -8.58 -2.33 10.11
C SER A 89 -9.27 -3.67 9.86
N GLU A 90 -9.19 -4.20 8.64
CA GLU A 90 -9.81 -5.50 8.29
C GLU A 90 -9.20 -6.66 9.08
N ALA A 91 -7.88 -6.65 9.30
CA ALA A 91 -7.21 -7.66 10.11
C ALA A 91 -7.64 -7.62 11.58
N ALA A 92 -7.97 -6.43 12.11
CA ALA A 92 -8.52 -6.29 13.45
C ALA A 92 -9.97 -6.78 13.54
N ASP A 93 -10.80 -6.42 12.57
CA ASP A 93 -12.20 -6.83 12.51
C ASP A 93 -12.36 -8.35 12.39
N ASN A 94 -11.36 -9.03 11.78
CA ASN A 94 -11.32 -10.48 11.62
C ASN A 94 -10.42 -11.19 12.65
N GLY A 95 -9.92 -10.49 13.68
CA GLY A 95 -9.20 -11.09 14.80
C GLY A 95 -7.76 -11.57 14.52
N LEU A 96 -7.19 -11.23 13.36
CA LEU A 96 -5.80 -11.55 13.01
C LEU A 96 -4.80 -10.66 13.76
N VAL A 97 -5.15 -9.40 13.96
CA VAL A 97 -4.34 -8.38 14.65
C VAL A 97 -5.16 -7.79 15.80
N SER A 98 -4.51 -7.46 16.93
CA SER A 98 -5.23 -6.80 18.02
C SER A 98 -5.65 -5.37 17.63
N PRO A 99 -6.83 -4.89 18.05
CA PRO A 99 -7.31 -3.54 17.71
C PRO A 99 -6.32 -2.42 18.11
N THR A 100 -5.59 -2.59 19.21
CA THR A 100 -4.58 -1.63 19.66
C THR A 100 -3.41 -1.52 18.69
N LEU A 101 -2.92 -2.64 18.14
CA LEU A 101 -1.84 -2.65 17.17
C LEU A 101 -2.30 -2.08 15.82
N ALA A 102 -3.48 -2.48 15.37
CA ALA A 102 -4.10 -1.96 14.15
C ALA A 102 -4.27 -0.43 14.20
N TYR A 103 -4.79 0.10 15.31
CA TYR A 103 -4.91 1.55 15.53
C TYR A 103 -3.57 2.28 15.43
N GLY A 104 -2.48 1.65 15.91
CA GLY A 104 -1.13 2.18 15.75
C GLY A 104 -0.69 2.28 14.29
N VAL A 105 -1.03 1.27 13.49
CA VAL A 105 -0.72 1.18 12.05
C VAL A 105 -1.56 2.18 11.24
N GLU A 106 -2.85 2.31 11.54
CA GLU A 106 -3.76 3.29 10.92
C GLU A 106 -3.29 4.75 11.08
N ARG A 107 -2.46 5.04 12.09
CA ARG A 107 -1.89 6.38 12.33
C ARG A 107 -0.54 6.60 11.67
N VAL A 108 -0.02 5.63 10.90
CA VAL A 108 1.22 5.79 10.13
C VAL A 108 1.03 6.91 9.10
N LYS A 109 1.88 7.93 9.19
CA LYS A 109 1.86 9.08 8.30
C LYS A 109 2.53 8.74 6.96
N GLY A 110 1.95 9.28 5.89
CA GLY A 110 2.56 9.25 4.58
C GLY A 110 3.86 10.05 4.50
N VAL A 111 4.57 9.90 3.40
CA VAL A 111 5.71 10.74 3.04
C VAL A 111 5.17 12.08 2.54
N ARG A 112 5.66 13.18 3.13
CA ARG A 112 5.26 14.55 2.75
C ARG A 112 5.60 14.78 1.28
N GLN A 113 4.61 15.18 0.48
CA GLN A 113 4.80 15.54 -0.92
C GLN A 113 4.50 17.03 -1.05
N GLU A 114 5.54 17.84 -1.21
CA GLU A 114 5.43 19.28 -1.46
C GLU A 114 5.90 19.58 -2.88
N GLY A 115 5.22 20.52 -3.53
CA GLY A 115 5.84 21.34 -4.58
C GLY A 115 6.23 20.65 -5.89
N VAL A 116 5.62 19.53 -6.28
CA VAL A 116 5.71 19.07 -7.67
C VAL A 116 4.40 19.47 -8.35
N ARG A 117 4.42 20.53 -9.17
CA ARG A 117 3.29 20.84 -10.05
C ARG A 117 2.94 19.55 -10.79
N ALA A 118 1.68 19.14 -10.73
CA ALA A 118 1.21 18.00 -11.50
C ALA A 118 1.42 18.33 -12.99
N GLY A 119 2.37 17.63 -13.62
CA GLY A 119 2.63 17.70 -15.05
C GLY A 119 3.38 18.93 -15.56
N ASN A 120 3.71 18.89 -16.85
CA ASN A 120 4.19 20.04 -17.60
C ASN A 120 3.00 20.94 -17.91
N TRP A 121 3.00 22.15 -17.36
CA TRP A 121 1.99 23.14 -17.69
C TRP A 121 2.31 23.72 -19.05
N LEU A 122 1.47 23.45 -20.03
CA LEU A 122 1.65 23.99 -21.37
C LEU A 122 1.32 25.49 -21.34
N THR A 123 2.25 26.30 -21.84
CA THR A 123 1.95 27.66 -22.28
C THR A 123 0.96 27.63 -23.45
N LYS A 124 0.32 28.77 -23.73
CA LYS A 124 -0.59 28.90 -24.88
C LYS A 124 0.08 28.43 -26.19
N ALA A 125 1.34 28.82 -26.41
CA ALA A 125 2.10 28.43 -27.61
C ALA A 125 2.38 26.92 -27.67
N GLU A 126 2.69 26.28 -26.54
CA GLU A 126 2.89 24.83 -26.49
C GLU A 126 1.58 24.06 -26.71
N ALA A 127 0.47 24.57 -26.18
CA ALA A 127 -0.85 24.01 -26.42
C ALA A 127 -1.27 24.16 -27.89
N GLU A 128 -1.06 25.33 -28.49
CA GLU A 128 -1.30 25.58 -29.93
C GLU A 128 -0.45 24.64 -30.80
N LYS A 129 0.83 24.48 -30.48
CA LYS A 129 1.72 23.55 -31.20
C LYS A 129 1.21 22.11 -31.10
N LEU A 130 0.77 21.68 -29.93
CA LEU A 130 0.26 20.33 -29.70
C LEU A 130 -1.04 20.07 -30.47
N ILE A 131 -1.96 21.03 -30.49
CA ILE A 131 -3.22 20.95 -31.26
C ILE A 131 -2.95 20.93 -32.77
N ASN A 132 -1.98 21.73 -33.23
CA ASN A 132 -1.64 21.83 -34.65
C ASN A 132 -0.68 20.73 -35.13
N THR A 133 -0.23 19.84 -34.25
CA THR A 133 0.63 18.71 -34.64
C THR A 133 -0.23 17.67 -35.37
N PRO A 134 0.03 17.38 -36.66
CA PRO A 134 -0.75 16.40 -37.40
C PRO A 134 -0.64 15.02 -36.74
N VAL A 135 -1.78 14.39 -36.47
CA VAL A 135 -1.82 13.00 -36.00
C VAL A 135 -1.65 12.10 -37.23
N TYR A 136 -0.43 11.61 -37.44
CA TYR A 136 -0.22 10.50 -38.34
C TYR A 136 -0.81 9.25 -37.69
N ARG A 137 -1.98 8.83 -38.17
CA ARG A 137 -2.58 7.55 -37.76
C ARG A 137 -1.55 6.46 -38.07
N TRP A 138 -1.16 5.67 -37.08
CA TRP A 138 -0.28 4.53 -37.27
C TRP A 138 -0.90 3.62 -38.33
N HIS A 139 -0.33 3.59 -39.53
CA HIS A 139 -0.64 2.57 -40.52
C HIS A 139 0.03 1.28 -40.05
N GLN A 140 -0.75 0.32 -39.54
CA GLN A 140 -0.32 -1.07 -39.62
C GLN A 140 -0.68 -1.55 -41.02
N GLU A 141 0.34 -1.81 -41.82
CA GLU A 141 0.22 -2.50 -43.08
C GLU A 141 -0.22 -3.95 -42.79
N GLU A 142 -1.34 -4.37 -43.37
CA GLU A 142 -1.67 -5.79 -43.60
C GLU A 142 -1.01 -6.25 -44.92
#